data_AF-A0A1V4UHL4-F1
#
_entry.id   AF-A0A1V4UHL4-F1
#
_cell.length_a   1.000
_cell.length_b   1.000
_cell.length_c   1.000
_cell.angle_alpha   90.00
_cell.angle_beta   90.00
_cell.angle_gamma   90.00
#
_symmetry.space_group_name_H-M   'P 1'
#
loop_
_entity.id
_entity.type
_entity.pdbx_description
1 polymer ?
#
loop_
_entity_poly.entity_id
_entity_poly.type
_entity_poly.pdbx_seq_one_letter_code
_entity_poly.pdbx_strand_id
1 'polypeptide(L)'
;MGDEPHTGEGANARSPVSGTEKKIHRNSLIAGAIIGIIVILVIAAFLTLSVQADLPPDPGTVYPYTTTYAVLIPDGLPIRIAGTPILVLTAGDELIMKIGDQNEKFVAGQTKAISERRAEFRALGIPLLSTNYLIEATYRGRSGPNADFFLIVRTSRQVPSFLIERILPAEIQARPA
;
A
#
# COMPACT_ATOMS: atom_id res chain seq x y z
N MET A 1 96.86 1.79 26.33
CA MET A 1 96.93 2.46 25.01
C MET A 1 95.75 1.96 24.20
N GLY A 2 94.72 2.71 23.85
CA GLY A 2 94.32 4.11 24.02
C GLY A 2 92.86 4.16 23.54
N ASP A 3 91.97 4.70 24.36
CA ASP A 3 91.20 5.93 24.10
C ASP A 3 89.87 5.70 23.35
N GLU A 4 88.77 5.78 24.10
CA GLU A 4 87.42 6.17 23.66
C GLU A 4 87.35 7.71 23.46
N PRO A 5 86.23 8.34 22.98
CA PRO A 5 85.04 7.86 22.26
C PRO A 5 84.65 8.79 21.07
N HIS A 6 83.52 8.55 20.38
CA HIS A 6 82.49 9.59 20.20
C HIS A 6 81.12 8.99 19.80
N THR A 7 80.13 9.51 20.53
CA THR A 7 78.69 9.24 20.61
C THR A 7 77.92 9.49 19.32
N GLY A 8 76.92 8.64 19.06
CA GLY A 8 75.85 8.87 18.09
C GLY A 8 74.54 8.24 18.59
N GLU A 9 73.77 9.04 19.32
CA GLU A 9 72.47 8.76 19.92
C GLU A 9 71.39 8.55 18.86
N GLY A 10 70.52 7.54 19.01
CA GLY A 10 69.51 7.24 17.99
C GLY A 10 68.53 6.12 18.31
N ALA A 11 67.76 6.30 19.40
CA ALA A 11 66.36 5.93 19.56
C ALA A 11 65.84 4.50 19.21
N ASN A 12 65.42 3.81 20.29
CA ASN A 12 64.16 3.05 20.41
C ASN A 12 63.14 3.22 19.27
N ALA A 13 62.64 2.11 18.70
CA ALA A 13 61.19 1.84 18.64
C ALA A 13 60.84 0.44 18.10
N ARG A 14 60.16 -0.31 18.98
CA ARG A 14 59.14 -1.34 18.74
C ARG A 14 58.37 -1.15 17.40
N SER A 15 58.28 -2.17 16.55
CA SER A 15 57.15 -3.12 16.43
C SER A 15 56.33 -2.95 15.13
N PRO A 16 55.69 -4.03 14.65
CA PRO A 16 55.08 -4.16 13.31
C PRO A 16 53.66 -3.59 13.30
N VAL A 17 53.03 -3.46 12.12
CA VAL A 17 51.57 -3.55 11.85
C VAL A 17 51.37 -3.27 10.35
N SER A 18 51.23 -4.32 9.54
CA SER A 18 49.97 -5.01 9.22
C SER A 18 49.07 -4.19 8.29
N GLY A 19 49.23 -4.44 6.98
CA GLY A 19 48.40 -3.90 5.90
C GLY A 19 46.95 -4.36 5.97
N THR A 20 46.18 -3.75 6.86
CA THR A 20 44.76 -4.10 7.08
C THR A 20 43.82 -2.90 6.97
N GLU A 21 44.24 -1.77 6.38
CA GLU A 21 43.40 -0.57 6.34
C GLU A 21 42.49 -0.52 5.08
N LYS A 22 42.89 -1.13 3.97
CA LYS A 22 42.19 -0.96 2.68
C LYS A 22 40.97 -1.88 2.46
N LYS A 23 40.86 -2.98 3.23
CA LYS A 23 39.74 -3.94 3.10
C LYS A 23 38.46 -3.47 3.79
N ILE A 24 38.58 -2.79 4.93
CA ILE A 24 37.42 -2.35 5.73
C ILE A 24 36.63 -1.26 4.97
N HIS A 25 37.33 -0.31 4.33
CA HIS A 25 36.71 0.78 3.59
C HIS A 25 35.99 0.32 2.30
N ARG A 26 36.49 -0.71 1.60
CA ARG A 26 35.82 -1.27 0.42
C ARG A 26 34.56 -2.04 0.80
N ASN A 27 34.58 -2.77 1.92
CA ASN A 27 33.40 -3.52 2.37
C ASN A 27 32.28 -2.60 2.88
N SER A 28 32.59 -1.48 3.54
CA SER A 28 31.55 -0.51 3.95
C SER A 28 30.97 0.26 2.75
N LEU A 29 31.77 0.57 1.73
CA LEU A 29 31.30 1.15 0.47
C LEU A 29 30.37 0.20 -0.29
N ILE A 30 30.71 -1.09 -0.36
CA ILE A 30 29.87 -2.10 -1.00
C ILE A 30 28.58 -2.31 -0.19
N ALA A 31 28.67 -2.39 1.14
CA ALA A 31 27.50 -2.50 2.00
C ALA A 31 26.57 -1.28 1.87
N GLY A 32 27.14 -0.07 1.82
CA GLY A 32 26.40 1.16 1.58
C GLY A 32 25.73 1.20 0.20
N ALA A 33 26.42 0.73 -0.84
CA ALA A 33 25.84 0.61 -2.18
C ALA A 33 24.69 -0.42 -2.23
N ILE A 34 24.84 -1.57 -1.57
CA ILE A 34 23.79 -2.59 -1.47
C ILE A 34 22.56 -2.02 -0.74
N ILE A 35 22.76 -1.35 0.40
CA ILE A 35 21.68 -0.71 1.14
C ILE A 35 21.00 0.36 0.28
N GLY A 36 21.77 1.20 -0.42
CA GLY A 36 21.24 2.20 -1.35
C GLY A 36 20.37 1.58 -2.44
N ILE A 37 20.81 0.47 -3.05
CA ILE A 37 20.04 -0.25 -4.06
C ILE A 37 18.76 -0.83 -3.45
N ILE A 38 18.82 -1.44 -2.25
CA ILE A 38 17.64 -1.97 -1.57
C ILE A 38 16.64 -0.85 -1.29
N VAL A 39 17.09 0.31 -0.81
CA VAL A 39 16.22 1.47 -0.56
C VAL A 39 15.56 1.94 -1.86
N ILE A 40 16.31 2.03 -2.95
CA ILE A 40 15.76 2.39 -4.27
C ILE A 40 14.71 1.37 -4.72
N LEU A 41 14.97 0.06 -4.55
CA LEU A 41 14.02 -0.99 -4.90
C LEU A 41 12.74 -0.93 -4.06
N VAL A 42 12.85 -0.65 -2.76
CA VAL A 42 11.68 -0.46 -1.88
C VAL A 42 10.86 0.74 -2.32
N ILE A 43 11.50 1.87 -2.62
CA ILE A 43 10.82 3.07 -3.13
C ILE A 43 10.15 2.76 -4.47
N ALA A 44 10.84 2.11 -5.40
CA ALA A 44 10.29 1.74 -6.70
C ALA A 44 9.09 0.79 -6.56
N ALA A 45 9.18 -0.21 -5.69
CA ALA A 45 8.07 -1.12 -5.38
C ALA A 45 6.87 -0.38 -4.81
N PHE A 46 7.09 0.59 -3.92
CA PHE A 46 6.02 1.40 -3.36
C PHE A 46 5.37 2.32 -4.41
N LEU A 47 6.17 2.95 -5.27
CA LEU A 47 5.67 3.84 -6.33
C LEU A 47 4.91 3.10 -7.44
N THR A 48 5.28 1.85 -7.71
CA THR A 48 4.67 1.01 -8.77
C THR A 48 3.54 0.11 -8.27
N LEU A 49 3.12 0.27 -7.02
CA LEU A 49 2.01 -0.49 -6.45
C LEU A 49 0.72 -0.19 -7.24
N SER A 50 0.15 -1.23 -7.84
CA SER A 50 -1.10 -1.18 -8.60
C SER A 50 -2.08 -2.24 -8.10
N VAL A 51 -3.36 -1.98 -8.32
CA VAL A 51 -4.45 -2.91 -7.96
C VAL A 51 -5.28 -3.21 -9.20
N GLN A 52 -5.64 -4.48 -9.38
CA GLN A 52 -6.61 -4.92 -10.35
C GLN A 52 -7.79 -5.54 -9.61
N ALA A 53 -8.86 -4.77 -9.43
CA ALA A 53 -10.00 -5.13 -8.59
C ALA A 53 -11.16 -5.82 -9.33
N ASP A 54 -11.13 -5.85 -10.67
CA ASP A 54 -12.24 -6.38 -11.49
C ASP A 54 -11.92 -7.76 -12.09
N LEU A 55 -11.26 -8.64 -11.33
CA LEU A 55 -11.04 -10.02 -11.77
C LEU A 55 -12.23 -10.90 -11.36
N PRO A 56 -12.57 -11.93 -12.16
CA PRO A 56 -13.55 -12.93 -11.74
C PRO A 56 -13.16 -13.58 -10.41
N PRO A 57 -14.12 -13.81 -9.49
CA PRO A 57 -13.85 -14.49 -8.23
C PRO A 57 -13.49 -15.96 -8.45
N ASP A 58 -12.59 -16.49 -7.61
CA ASP A 58 -12.34 -17.93 -7.56
C ASP A 58 -13.55 -18.67 -6.92
N PRO A 59 -14.10 -19.72 -7.57
CA PRO A 59 -15.31 -20.39 -7.11
C PRO A 59 -15.10 -21.14 -5.79
N GLY A 60 -16.15 -21.18 -4.95
CA GLY A 60 -16.13 -21.91 -3.68
C GLY A 60 -15.31 -21.24 -2.56
N THR A 61 -14.99 -19.95 -2.72
CA THR A 61 -14.17 -19.22 -1.76
C THR A 61 -15.00 -18.76 -0.56
N VAL A 62 -14.44 -18.90 0.65
CA VAL A 62 -15.00 -18.36 1.90
C VAL A 62 -14.39 -16.99 2.22
N TYR A 63 -15.13 -16.15 2.95
CA TYR A 63 -14.74 -14.78 3.28
C TYR A 63 -14.63 -14.57 4.80
N PRO A 64 -13.61 -15.14 5.47
CA PRO A 64 -13.52 -15.13 6.93
C PRO A 64 -13.10 -13.77 7.51
N TYR A 65 -12.52 -12.89 6.70
CA TYR A 65 -12.08 -11.56 7.14
C TYR A 65 -13.15 -10.54 6.80
N THR A 66 -13.55 -9.71 7.76
CA THR A 66 -14.54 -8.65 7.58
C THR A 66 -13.99 -7.33 8.10
N THR A 67 -14.13 -6.28 7.31
CA THR A 67 -13.79 -4.91 7.69
C THR A 67 -14.94 -3.97 7.36
N THR A 68 -15.26 -3.08 8.27
CA THR A 68 -16.34 -2.11 8.16
C THR A 68 -15.79 -0.71 7.91
N TYR A 69 -16.41 0.03 7.00
CA TYR A 69 -16.04 1.40 6.67
C TYR A 69 -17.25 2.32 6.63
N ALA A 70 -17.11 3.50 7.22
CA ALA A 70 -17.99 4.64 6.96
C ALA A 70 -17.38 5.45 5.82
N VAL A 71 -18.14 5.64 4.74
CA VAL A 71 -17.63 6.20 3.49
C VAL A 71 -18.53 7.35 3.04
N LEU A 72 -17.93 8.54 2.87
CA LEU A 72 -18.61 9.68 2.26
C LEU A 72 -18.16 9.80 0.80
N ILE A 73 -19.13 9.73 -0.11
CA ILE A 73 -18.91 9.86 -1.56
C ILE A 73 -19.54 11.17 -2.03
N PRO A 74 -18.81 12.05 -2.74
CA PRO A 74 -19.38 13.30 -3.25
C PRO A 74 -20.51 13.03 -4.26
N ASP A 75 -21.62 13.72 -4.09
CA ASP A 75 -22.78 13.62 -4.98
C ASP A 75 -22.57 14.44 -6.25
N GLY A 76 -22.86 13.86 -7.41
CA GLY A 76 -22.74 14.51 -8.72
C GLY A 76 -21.31 14.66 -9.26
N LEU A 77 -20.27 14.25 -8.52
CA LEU A 77 -18.89 14.26 -9.01
C LEU A 77 -18.39 12.84 -9.34
N PRO A 78 -17.80 12.62 -10.53
CA PRO A 78 -17.15 11.37 -10.83
C PRO A 78 -15.82 11.27 -10.06
N ILE A 79 -15.65 10.18 -9.33
CA ILE A 79 -14.42 9.82 -8.61
C ILE A 79 -13.86 8.51 -9.15
N ARG A 80 -12.62 8.17 -8.78
CA ARG A 80 -11.97 6.92 -9.21
C ARG A 80 -11.51 6.12 -8.00
N ILE A 81 -12.04 4.90 -7.84
CA ILE A 81 -11.53 3.95 -6.85
C ILE A 81 -10.84 2.81 -7.59
N ALA A 82 -9.56 2.54 -7.27
CA ALA A 82 -8.81 1.46 -7.91
C ALA A 82 -8.87 1.49 -9.46
N GLY A 83 -8.91 2.69 -10.06
CA GLY A 83 -9.04 2.89 -11.51
C GLY A 83 -10.46 2.78 -12.07
N THR A 84 -11.45 2.36 -11.27
CA THR A 84 -12.86 2.27 -11.68
C THR A 84 -13.57 3.60 -11.45
N PRO A 85 -14.22 4.20 -12.48
CA PRO A 85 -14.99 5.42 -12.31
C PRO A 85 -16.27 5.13 -11.52
N ILE A 86 -16.53 5.95 -10.51
CA ILE A 86 -17.73 5.89 -9.69
C ILE A 86 -18.41 7.25 -9.72
N LEU A 87 -19.70 7.26 -10.03
CA LEU A 87 -20.54 8.45 -10.00
C LEU A 87 -21.76 8.16 -9.13
N VAL A 88 -22.01 9.04 -8.17
CA VAL A 88 -23.19 8.96 -7.31
C VAL A 88 -24.14 10.09 -7.70
N LEU A 89 -25.43 9.75 -7.80
CA LEU A 89 -26.53 10.70 -7.99
C LEU A 89 -27.61 10.39 -6.95
N THR A 90 -27.79 11.29 -5.98
CA THR A 90 -28.85 11.15 -4.98
C THR A 90 -30.15 11.84 -5.44
N ALA A 91 -31.28 11.21 -5.16
CA ALA A 91 -32.62 11.74 -5.40
C ALA A 91 -33.56 11.35 -4.24
N GLY A 92 -33.64 12.23 -3.23
CA GLY A 92 -34.39 11.95 -2.00
C GLY A 92 -33.79 10.78 -1.22
N ASP A 93 -34.61 9.77 -0.93
CA ASP A 93 -34.21 8.54 -0.22
C ASP A 93 -33.60 7.48 -1.15
N GLU A 94 -33.55 7.75 -2.45
CA GLU A 94 -32.95 6.88 -3.44
C GLU A 94 -31.62 7.44 -3.93
N LEU A 95 -30.75 6.54 -4.37
CA LEU A 95 -29.47 6.87 -4.96
C LEU A 95 -29.20 5.94 -6.14
N ILE A 96 -28.67 6.49 -7.22
CA ILE A 96 -28.12 5.74 -8.33
C ILE A 96 -26.60 5.88 -8.27
N MET A 97 -25.91 4.76 -8.14
CA MET A 97 -24.46 4.68 -8.22
C MET A 97 -24.08 4.02 -9.54
N LYS A 98 -23.32 4.72 -10.37
CA LYS A 98 -22.66 4.13 -11.53
C LYS A 98 -21.27 3.66 -11.12
N ILE A 99 -20.96 2.38 -11.30
CA ILE A 99 -19.66 1.75 -11.01
C ILE A 99 -19.14 1.17 -12.33
N GLY A 100 -18.17 1.84 -12.96
CA GLY A 100 -17.77 1.50 -14.33
C GLY A 100 -18.95 1.67 -15.27
N ASP A 101 -19.37 0.58 -15.91
CA ASP A 101 -20.53 0.54 -16.82
C ASP A 101 -21.82 0.01 -16.16
N GLN A 102 -21.77 -0.35 -14.88
CA GLN A 102 -22.92 -0.89 -14.14
C GLN A 102 -23.62 0.22 -13.36
N ASN A 103 -24.95 0.21 -13.36
CA ASN A 103 -25.76 1.11 -12.54
C ASN A 103 -26.42 0.32 -11.40
N GLU A 104 -26.17 0.78 -10.18
CA GLU A 104 -26.71 0.20 -8.97
C GLU A 104 -27.65 1.20 -8.30
N LYS A 105 -28.91 0.80 -8.12
CA LYS A 105 -29.87 1.54 -7.32
C LYS A 105 -29.77 1.14 -5.85
N PHE A 106 -29.73 2.14 -4.98
CA PHE A 106 -29.77 2.03 -3.54
C PHE A 106 -30.99 2.79 -3.00
N VAL A 107 -31.57 2.27 -1.93
CA VAL A 107 -32.61 2.92 -1.13
C VAL A 107 -32.06 3.08 0.28
N ALA A 108 -32.33 4.22 0.92
CA ALA A 108 -31.81 4.51 2.26
C ALA A 108 -32.18 3.40 3.26
N GLY A 109 -31.20 2.96 4.05
CA GLY A 109 -31.34 1.87 5.02
C GLY A 109 -31.26 0.45 4.44
N GLN A 110 -31.28 0.28 3.11
CA GLN A 110 -31.13 -1.03 2.50
C GLN A 110 -29.65 -1.38 2.30
N THR A 111 -29.29 -2.59 2.72
CA THR A 111 -27.96 -3.16 2.47
C THR A 111 -28.02 -3.98 1.19
N LYS A 112 -27.10 -3.72 0.27
CA LYS A 112 -27.01 -4.43 -1.01
C LYS A 112 -25.61 -4.96 -1.23
N ALA A 113 -25.51 -6.22 -1.61
CA ALA A 113 -24.28 -6.78 -2.15
C ALA A 113 -24.09 -6.28 -3.58
N ILE A 114 -22.94 -5.65 -3.86
CA ILE A 114 -22.65 -5.09 -5.19
C ILE A 114 -22.27 -6.23 -6.14
N SER A 115 -21.18 -6.92 -5.85
CA SER A 115 -20.74 -8.10 -6.60
C SER A 115 -19.54 -8.75 -5.90
N GLU A 116 -19.37 -10.06 -6.09
CA GLU A 116 -18.17 -10.80 -5.70
C GLU A 116 -17.12 -10.66 -6.79
N ARG A 117 -15.91 -10.26 -6.40
CA ARG A 117 -14.80 -10.04 -7.32
C ARG A 117 -13.48 -10.49 -6.70
N ARG A 118 -12.42 -10.52 -7.50
CA ARG A 118 -11.06 -10.77 -7.04
C ARG A 118 -10.19 -9.54 -7.27
N ALA A 119 -9.45 -9.17 -6.23
CA ALA A 119 -8.47 -8.11 -6.26
C ALA A 119 -7.07 -8.71 -6.28
N GLU A 120 -6.23 -8.22 -7.19
CA GLU A 120 -4.81 -8.55 -7.27
C GLU A 120 -3.97 -7.29 -7.09
N PHE A 121 -3.09 -7.31 -6.09
CA PHE A 121 -2.14 -6.25 -5.79
C PHE A 121 -0.78 -6.61 -6.39
N ARG A 122 -0.21 -5.70 -7.19
CA ARG A 122 1.07 -5.90 -7.88
C ARG A 122 2.03 -4.76 -7.56
N ALA A 123 3.30 -5.06 -7.39
CA ALA A 123 4.38 -4.06 -7.33
C ALA A 123 5.48 -4.47 -8.29
N LEU A 124 6.03 -3.51 -9.05
CA LEU A 124 6.98 -3.78 -10.13
C LEU A 124 6.46 -4.82 -11.15
N GLY A 125 5.13 -4.91 -11.32
CA GLY A 125 4.47 -5.92 -12.15
C GLY A 125 4.35 -7.32 -11.54
N ILE A 126 4.98 -7.56 -10.37
CA ILE A 126 4.98 -8.84 -9.66
C ILE A 126 3.76 -8.90 -8.71
N PRO A 127 2.99 -9.99 -8.71
CA PRO A 127 1.88 -10.17 -7.77
C PRO A 127 2.38 -10.28 -6.33
N LEU A 128 1.86 -9.43 -5.45
CA LEU A 128 2.15 -9.45 -4.02
C LEU A 128 1.06 -10.18 -3.23
N LEU A 129 -0.21 -9.89 -3.55
CA LEU A 129 -1.37 -10.44 -2.84
C LEU A 129 -2.53 -10.56 -3.83
N SER A 130 -3.28 -11.66 -3.73
CA SER A 130 -4.55 -11.82 -4.41
C SER A 130 -5.61 -12.27 -3.40
N THR A 131 -6.80 -11.68 -3.46
CA THR A 131 -7.91 -12.05 -2.60
C THR A 131 -9.24 -11.89 -3.32
N ASN A 132 -10.15 -12.83 -3.14
CA ASN A 132 -11.55 -12.57 -3.39
C ASN A 132 -12.09 -11.58 -2.36
N TYR A 133 -13.03 -10.75 -2.78
CA TYR A 133 -13.72 -9.82 -1.92
C TYR A 133 -15.21 -9.74 -2.29
N LEU A 134 -16.02 -9.45 -1.29
CA LEU A 134 -17.44 -9.14 -1.38
C LEU A 134 -17.66 -7.79 -0.72
N ILE A 135 -18.35 -6.88 -1.41
CA ILE A 135 -18.72 -5.58 -0.85
C ILE A 135 -20.23 -5.56 -0.67
N GLU A 136 -20.65 -5.38 0.57
CA GLU A 136 -22.02 -4.98 0.91
C GLU A 136 -22.01 -3.50 1.25
N ALA A 137 -22.94 -2.76 0.67
CA ALA A 137 -23.07 -1.33 0.86
C ALA A 137 -24.48 -0.98 1.34
N THR A 138 -24.54 -0.18 2.39
CA THR A 138 -25.77 0.38 2.94
C THR A 138 -25.75 1.88 2.73
N TYR A 139 -26.67 2.41 1.92
CA TYR A 139 -26.84 3.86 1.80
C TYR A 139 -27.56 4.37 3.05
N ARG A 140 -26.94 5.28 3.79
CA ARG A 140 -27.47 5.85 5.04
C ARG A 140 -28.22 7.18 4.84
N GLY A 141 -28.15 7.74 3.64
CA GLY A 141 -28.73 9.05 3.31
C GLY A 141 -27.67 10.06 2.90
N ARG A 142 -28.08 11.32 2.74
CA ARG A 142 -27.17 12.42 2.45
C ARG A 142 -26.56 12.98 3.73
N SER A 143 -25.27 13.28 3.68
CA SER A 143 -24.53 14.04 4.68
C SER A 143 -23.91 15.27 4.01
N GLY A 144 -24.68 16.38 4.01
CA GLY A 144 -24.32 17.60 3.29
C GLY A 144 -24.23 17.39 1.76
N PRO A 145 -23.09 17.70 1.11
CA PRO A 145 -22.89 17.48 -0.32
C PRO A 145 -22.53 16.02 -0.67
N ASN A 146 -22.43 15.14 0.32
CA ASN A 146 -21.98 13.76 0.13
C ASN A 146 -23.12 12.76 0.38
N ALA A 147 -23.06 11.61 -0.28
CA ALA A 147 -23.80 10.43 0.09
C ALA A 147 -23.04 9.65 1.16
N ASP A 148 -23.73 9.26 2.23
CA ASP A 148 -23.17 8.49 3.33
C ASP A 148 -23.44 6.99 3.11
N PHE A 149 -22.37 6.21 3.11
CA PHE A 149 -22.39 4.76 3.00
C PHE A 149 -21.76 4.10 4.22
N PHE A 150 -22.37 2.99 4.63
CA PHE A 150 -21.74 1.99 5.47
C PHE A 150 -21.36 0.81 4.59
N LEU A 151 -20.07 0.50 4.51
CA LEU A 151 -19.55 -0.61 3.71
C LEU A 151 -19.09 -1.74 4.61
N ILE A 152 -19.46 -2.96 4.24
CA ILE A 152 -18.93 -4.19 4.81
C ILE A 152 -18.11 -4.86 3.70
N VAL A 153 -16.80 -4.92 3.89
CA VAL A 153 -15.88 -5.55 2.96
C VAL A 153 -15.47 -6.88 3.57
N ARG A 154 -15.88 -7.98 2.94
CA ARG A 154 -15.43 -9.32 3.31
C ARG A 154 -14.36 -9.79 2.34
N THR A 155 -13.27 -10.38 2.84
CA THR A 155 -12.17 -10.87 2.01
C THR A 155 -11.80 -12.30 2.35
N SER A 156 -11.32 -13.03 1.34
CA SER A 156 -10.81 -14.40 1.49
C SER A 156 -9.46 -14.48 2.20
N ARG A 157 -8.65 -13.43 2.05
CA ARG A 157 -7.36 -13.27 2.72
C ARG A 157 -7.31 -11.92 3.43
N GLN A 158 -6.57 -11.86 4.53
CA GLN A 158 -6.36 -10.61 5.23
C GLN A 158 -5.59 -9.64 4.32
N VAL A 159 -6.18 -8.46 4.07
CA VAL A 159 -5.55 -7.40 3.30
C VAL A 159 -4.91 -6.42 4.27
N PRO A 160 -3.59 -6.20 4.19
CA PRO A 160 -2.92 -5.17 4.98
C PRO A 160 -3.50 -3.77 4.75
N SER A 161 -3.65 -2.97 5.82
CA SER A 161 -4.26 -1.63 5.76
C SER A 161 -3.56 -0.69 4.79
N PHE A 162 -2.23 -0.75 4.71
CA PHE A 162 -1.44 0.10 3.80
C PHE A 162 -1.80 -0.10 2.32
N LEU A 163 -2.27 -1.29 1.93
CA LEU A 163 -2.76 -1.55 0.57
C LEU A 163 -4.10 -0.88 0.33
N ILE A 164 -4.98 -0.86 1.35
CA ILE A 164 -6.30 -0.24 1.29
C ILE A 164 -6.17 1.30 1.19
N GLU A 165 -5.29 1.90 1.98
CA GLU A 165 -5.04 3.35 1.96
C GLU A 165 -4.55 3.86 0.60
N ARG A 166 -3.85 3.01 -0.17
CA ARG A 166 -3.33 3.37 -1.49
C ARG A 166 -4.40 3.35 -2.58
N ILE A 167 -5.41 2.49 -2.45
CA ILE A 167 -6.46 2.32 -3.47
C ILE A 167 -7.63 3.28 -3.27
N LEU A 168 -7.78 3.80 -2.06
CA LEU A 168 -8.84 4.75 -1.72
C LEU A 168 -8.41 6.16 -2.14
N PRO A 169 -9.17 6.81 -3.05
CA PRO A 169 -8.91 8.19 -3.43
C PRO A 169 -9.10 9.13 -2.23
N ALA A 170 -8.29 10.20 -2.16
CA ALA A 170 -8.33 11.16 -1.06
C ALA A 170 -9.68 11.91 -0.97
N GLU A 171 -10.40 11.97 -2.09
CA GLU A 171 -11.74 12.55 -2.22
C GLU A 171 -12.79 11.74 -1.44
N ILE A 172 -12.51 10.47 -1.12
CA ILE A 172 -13.39 9.64 -0.31
C ILE A 172 -12.94 9.68 1.14
N GLN A 173 -13.85 10.12 2.02
CA GLN A 173 -13.63 10.01 3.45
C GLN A 173 -14.04 8.61 3.91
N ALA A 174 -13.15 7.64 3.75
CA ALA A 174 -13.30 6.31 4.31
C ALA A 174 -12.68 6.26 5.71
N ARG A 175 -13.48 5.93 6.72
CA ARG A 175 -13.02 5.73 8.10
C ARG A 175 -13.39 4.33 8.54
N PRO A 176 -12.51 3.60 9.23
CA PRO A 176 -12.90 2.37 9.92
C PRO A 176 -14.09 2.67 10.83
N ALA A 177 -15.15 1.85 10.73
CA ALA A 177 -16.37 1.99 11.50
C ALA A 177 -16.43 0.96 12.62
#